data_AF-A0A9P8I6M6-F1
#
_entry.id   AF-A0A9P8I6M6-F1
#
_cell.length_a   1.000
_cell.length_b   1.000
_cell.length_c   1.000
_cell.angle_alpha   90.00
_cell.angle_beta   90.00
_cell.angle_gamma   90.00
#
_symmetry.space_group_name_H-M   'P 1'
#
loop_
_entity.id
_entity.type
_entity.pdbx_description
1 polymer ?
#
loop_
_entity_poly.entity_id
_entity_poly.type
_entity_poly.pdbx_seq_one_letter_code
_entity_poly.pdbx_strand_id
1 'polypeptide(L)'
;MHVPLIDEIVRLYDDSAWRVRDPIRNIEKVFTNRFLSSEPNFEEMYEISRHTIHVSEVLSATIEAMEGIQRQQKAIYRSLPELVKTYQEQAQEYMSFQLLLLKNLKLRCSSNRERLKDEIALVIKSLMFSLPTHGSLQVQINAVTVRHDNAVMKSIALLTMIFLPATFVSAFFSTTFFTFGDNSPKASKQLWVYWAITIPSTLLVIVIWRLWLRGSLNLAWKMFFVRRRLAKLTTGVTV
;
A
#
# COMPACT_ATOMS: atom_id res chain seq x y z
N MET A 1 4.66 -15.29 -34.51
CA MET A 1 4.64 -16.27 -33.40
C MET A 1 4.03 -15.73 -32.09
N HIS A 2 3.95 -14.41 -31.86
CA HIS A 2 3.42 -13.86 -30.60
C HIS A 2 1.92 -13.50 -30.59
N VAL A 3 1.21 -13.66 -31.71
CA VAL A 3 -0.20 -13.28 -31.88
C VAL A 3 -1.13 -13.94 -30.85
N PRO A 4 -1.11 -15.28 -30.63
CA PRO A 4 -2.04 -15.90 -29.68
C PRO A 4 -1.81 -15.46 -28.23
N LEU A 5 -0.55 -15.19 -27.87
CA LEU A 5 -0.20 -14.70 -26.54
C LEU A 5 -0.71 -13.28 -26.32
N ILE A 6 -0.56 -12.42 -27.33
CA ILE A 6 -1.05 -11.04 -27.26
C ILE A 6 -2.58 -11.01 -27.12
N ASP A 7 -3.29 -11.81 -27.91
CA ASP A 7 -4.75 -11.90 -27.84
C ASP A 7 -5.21 -12.36 -26.45
N GLU A 8 -4.55 -13.35 -25.85
CA GLU A 8 -4.88 -13.84 -24.51
C GLU A 8 -4.58 -12.79 -23.43
N ILE A 9 -3.46 -12.07 -23.53
CA ILE A 9 -3.13 -10.97 -22.61
C ILE A 9 -4.23 -9.91 -22.65
N VAL A 10 -4.65 -9.50 -23.84
CA VAL A 10 -5.67 -8.47 -24.01
C VAL A 10 -7.03 -8.95 -23.47
N ARG A 11 -7.38 -10.21 -23.71
CA ARG A 11 -8.59 -10.84 -23.14
C ARG A 11 -8.58 -10.83 -21.62
N LEU A 12 -7.46 -11.20 -20.98
CA LEU A 12 -7.33 -11.21 -19.53
C LEU A 12 -7.44 -9.79 -18.94
N TYR A 13 -6.92 -8.78 -19.63
CA TYR A 13 -7.09 -7.39 -19.21
C TYR A 13 -8.50 -6.87 -19.39
N ASP A 14 -9.21 -7.24 -20.46
CA ASP A 14 -10.62 -6.89 -20.63
C ASP A 14 -11.45 -7.49 -19.48
N ASP A 15 -11.27 -8.77 -19.18
CA ASP A 15 -11.98 -9.44 -18.08
C ASP A 15 -11.64 -8.80 -16.72
N SER A 16 -10.37 -8.49 -16.48
CA SER A 16 -9.95 -7.79 -15.26
C SER A 16 -10.55 -6.39 -15.14
N ALA A 17 -10.62 -5.63 -16.23
CA ALA A 17 -11.23 -4.30 -16.27
C ALA A 17 -12.74 -4.35 -16.02
N TRP A 18 -13.42 -5.38 -16.53
CA TRP A 18 -14.84 -5.63 -16.27
C TRP A 18 -15.12 -6.08 -14.84
N ARG A 19 -14.30 -6.97 -14.28
CA ARG A 19 -14.47 -7.46 -12.90
C ARG A 19 -14.40 -6.35 -11.85
N VAL A 20 -13.69 -5.26 -12.13
CA VAL A 20 -13.66 -4.07 -11.25
C VAL A 20 -14.98 -3.30 -11.25
N ARG A 21 -15.74 -3.31 -12.35
CA ARG A 21 -16.99 -2.53 -12.48
C ARG A 21 -18.08 -3.03 -11.53
N ASP A 22 -18.24 -4.35 -11.41
CA ASP A 22 -19.39 -4.92 -10.72
C ASP A 22 -19.40 -4.63 -9.21
N PRO A 23 -18.27 -4.73 -8.47
CA PRO A 23 -18.18 -4.29 -7.09
C PRO A 23 -18.48 -2.79 -6.91
N ILE A 24 -17.98 -1.93 -7.81
CA ILE A 24 -18.27 -0.48 -7.79
C ILE A 24 -19.78 -0.24 -7.99
N ARG A 25 -20.40 -0.97 -8.92
CA ARG A 25 -21.84 -0.89 -9.16
C ARG A 25 -22.66 -1.38 -7.96
N ASN A 26 -22.16 -2.35 -7.22
CA ASN A 26 -22.81 -2.82 -5.98
C ASN A 26 -22.76 -1.75 -4.90
N ILE A 27 -21.61 -1.07 -4.72
CA ILE A 27 -21.47 0.11 -3.84
C ILE A 27 -22.51 1.16 -4.22
N GLU A 28 -22.54 1.59 -5.49
CA GLU A 28 -23.47 2.60 -5.99
C GLU A 28 -24.94 2.23 -5.69
N LYS A 29 -25.35 0.98 -5.94
CA LYS A 29 -26.71 0.51 -5.67
C LYS A 29 -27.06 0.50 -4.19
N VAL A 30 -26.12 0.12 -3.33
CA VAL A 30 -26.32 0.11 -1.88
C VAL A 30 -26.59 1.54 -1.39
N PHE A 31 -25.80 2.51 -1.83
CA PHE A 31 -25.94 3.89 -1.34
C PHE A 31 -27.05 4.70 -2.05
N THR A 32 -27.39 4.35 -3.30
CA THR A 32 -28.53 4.97 -4.01
C THR A 32 -29.88 4.49 -3.46
N ASN A 33 -30.03 3.18 -3.21
CA ASN A 33 -31.32 2.60 -2.81
C ASN A 33 -31.54 2.54 -1.28
N ARG A 34 -30.47 2.56 -0.49
CA ARG A 34 -30.56 2.56 0.98
C ARG A 34 -29.81 3.76 1.52
N PHE A 35 -30.50 4.90 1.55
CA PHE A 35 -30.17 5.92 2.53
C PHE A 35 -30.29 5.29 3.93
N LEU A 36 -29.14 4.89 4.50
CA LEU A 36 -28.89 4.74 5.95
C LEU A 36 -29.30 3.44 6.69
N SER A 37 -29.56 2.32 6.02
CA SER A 37 -29.91 1.08 6.77
C SER A 37 -28.73 0.18 7.16
N SER A 38 -27.53 0.40 6.62
CA SER A 38 -26.36 -0.44 6.90
C SER A 38 -25.10 0.41 7.02
N GLU A 39 -24.31 0.15 8.06
CA GLU A 39 -23.01 0.80 8.20
C GLU A 39 -22.14 0.50 6.96
N PRO A 40 -21.44 1.51 6.40
CA PRO A 40 -20.61 1.31 5.23
C PRO A 40 -19.40 0.46 5.55
N ASN A 41 -19.14 -0.54 4.71
CA ASN A 41 -17.96 -1.37 4.82
C ASN A 41 -16.75 -0.69 4.15
N PHE A 42 -16.10 0.22 4.89
CA PHE A 42 -14.92 0.94 4.40
C PHE A 42 -13.74 0.02 4.02
N GLU A 43 -13.63 -1.16 4.64
CA GLU A 43 -12.60 -2.14 4.32
C GLU A 43 -12.80 -2.70 2.90
N GLU A 44 -14.02 -3.09 2.56
CA GLU A 44 -14.35 -3.60 1.21
C GLU A 44 -14.17 -2.52 0.14
N MET A 45 -14.61 -1.29 0.42
CA MET A 45 -14.40 -0.16 -0.50
C MET A 45 -12.91 0.13 -0.72
N TYR A 46 -12.10 0.03 0.32
CA TYR A 46 -10.65 0.17 0.24
C TYR A 46 -10.00 -0.96 -0.57
N GLU A 47 -10.37 -2.22 -0.34
CA GLU A 47 -9.83 -3.34 -1.11
C GLU A 47 -10.18 -3.25 -2.60
N ILE A 48 -11.42 -2.85 -2.93
CA ILE A 48 -11.83 -2.59 -4.33
C ILE A 48 -11.00 -1.44 -4.93
N SER A 49 -10.75 -0.38 -4.17
CA SER A 49 -9.89 0.73 -4.60
C SER A 49 -8.47 0.26 -4.91
N ARG A 50 -7.87 -0.53 -4.01
CA ARG A 50 -6.55 -1.12 -4.20
C ARG A 50 -6.48 -1.99 -5.45
N HIS A 51 -7.47 -2.86 -5.66
CA HIS A 51 -7.52 -3.72 -6.85
C HIS A 51 -7.68 -2.89 -8.13
N THR A 52 -8.50 -1.84 -8.10
CA THR A 52 -8.66 -0.91 -9.24
C THR A 52 -7.36 -0.21 -9.59
N ILE A 53 -6.60 0.24 -8.59
CA ILE A 53 -5.29 0.87 -8.76
C ILE A 53 -4.32 -0.13 -9.41
N HIS A 54 -4.18 -1.32 -8.85
CA HIS A 54 -3.27 -2.34 -9.37
C HIS A 54 -3.59 -2.75 -10.81
N VAL A 55 -4.86 -2.99 -11.15
CA VAL A 55 -5.26 -3.29 -12.53
C VAL A 55 -4.88 -2.14 -13.47
N SER A 56 -5.02 -0.89 -13.01
CA SER A 56 -4.63 0.29 -13.77
C SER A 56 -3.12 0.38 -13.98
N GLU A 57 -2.31 0.09 -12.96
CA GLU A 57 -0.84 0.12 -13.00
C GLU A 57 -0.29 -0.95 -13.92
N VAL A 58 -0.76 -2.19 -13.76
CA VAL A 58 -0.30 -3.35 -14.54
C VAL A 58 -0.68 -3.18 -16.02
N LEU A 59 -1.85 -2.60 -16.31
CA LEU A 59 -2.25 -2.26 -17.68
C LEU A 59 -1.39 -1.14 -18.29
N SER A 60 -1.00 -0.13 -17.50
CA SER A 60 -0.03 0.89 -17.95
C SER A 60 1.33 0.26 -18.29
N ALA A 61 1.86 -0.61 -17.42
CA ALA A 61 3.11 -1.30 -17.67
C ALA A 61 3.05 -2.20 -18.93
N THR A 62 1.91 -2.83 -19.18
CA THR A 62 1.69 -3.64 -20.39
C THR A 62 1.66 -2.79 -21.66
N ILE A 63 0.98 -1.63 -21.64
CA ILE A 63 0.97 -0.69 -22.75
C ILE A 63 2.41 -0.26 -23.08
N GLU A 64 3.19 0.11 -22.06
CA GLU A 64 4.59 0.51 -22.24
C GLU A 64 5.45 -0.62 -22.81
N ALA A 65 5.28 -1.85 -22.31
CA ALA A 65 5.97 -3.03 -22.82
C ALA A 65 5.59 -3.32 -24.29
N MET A 66 4.31 -3.25 -24.65
CA MET A 66 3.85 -3.41 -26.03
C MET A 66 4.37 -2.33 -26.96
N GLU A 67 4.41 -1.07 -26.52
CA GLU A 67 5.02 0.02 -27.28
C GLU A 67 6.52 -0.21 -27.49
N GLY A 68 7.21 -0.77 -26.49
CA GLY A 68 8.59 -1.23 -26.59
C GLY A 68 8.76 -2.32 -27.65
N ILE A 69 7.92 -3.35 -27.61
CA ILE A 69 7.92 -4.45 -28.59
C ILE A 69 7.67 -3.92 -30.00
N GLN A 70 6.69 -3.02 -30.18
CA GLN A 70 6.38 -2.43 -31.49
C GLN A 70 7.56 -1.62 -32.04
N ARG A 71 8.24 -0.82 -31.19
CA ARG A 71 9.44 -0.06 -31.57
C ARG A 71 10.57 -0.99 -32.01
N GLN A 72 10.83 -2.04 -31.24
CA GLN A 72 11.88 -3.01 -31.54
C GLN A 72 11.58 -3.79 -32.83
N GLN A 73 10.32 -4.22 -33.02
CA GLN A 73 9.86 -4.90 -34.22
C GLN A 73 10.08 -4.02 -35.47
N LYS A 74 9.76 -2.73 -35.39
CA LYS A 74 9.99 -1.77 -36.48
C LYS A 74 11.47 -1.59 -36.80
N ALA A 75 12.34 -1.59 -35.78
CA ALA A 75 13.79 -1.51 -35.98
C ALA A 75 14.33 -2.77 -36.68
N ILE A 76 13.90 -3.95 -36.24
CA ILE A 76 14.27 -5.25 -36.83
C ILE A 76 13.81 -5.34 -38.29
N TYR A 77 12.57 -4.97 -38.60
CA TYR A 77 12.07 -5.00 -39.98
C TYR A 77 12.83 -4.11 -40.95
N ARG A 78 13.45 -3.02 -40.45
CA ARG A 78 14.33 -2.17 -41.27
C ARG A 78 15.70 -2.79 -41.55
N SER A 79 16.17 -3.70 -40.70
CA SER A 79 17.48 -4.34 -40.85
C SER A 79 17.43 -5.66 -41.63
N LEU A 80 16.25 -6.25 -41.86
CA LEU A 80 16.12 -7.50 -42.61
C LEU A 80 16.03 -7.24 -44.13
N PRO A 81 16.85 -7.90 -44.97
CA PRO A 81 16.93 -7.64 -46.40
C PRO A 81 15.78 -8.18 -47.26
N GLU A 82 15.01 -9.18 -46.79
CA GLU A 82 14.01 -9.90 -47.63
C GLU A 82 12.64 -10.09 -46.95
N LEU A 83 12.14 -9.10 -46.21
CA LEU A 83 10.78 -9.20 -45.67
C LEU A 83 9.77 -8.54 -46.62
N VAL A 84 8.85 -9.34 -47.16
CA VAL A 84 7.78 -8.86 -48.06
C VAL A 84 6.96 -7.77 -47.36
N LYS A 85 6.78 -6.63 -48.04
CA LYS A 85 6.13 -5.42 -47.53
C LYS A 85 4.76 -5.69 -46.88
N THR A 86 3.97 -6.58 -47.47
CA THR A 86 2.66 -7.00 -46.97
C THR A 86 2.70 -7.55 -45.55
N TYR A 87 3.72 -8.35 -45.20
CA TYR A 87 3.84 -8.90 -43.84
C TYR A 87 4.25 -7.82 -42.83
N GLN A 88 5.06 -6.84 -43.24
CA GLN A 88 5.43 -5.72 -42.39
C GLN A 88 4.21 -4.85 -42.06
N GLU A 89 3.41 -4.51 -43.08
CA GLU A 89 2.19 -3.73 -42.94
C GLU A 89 1.17 -4.48 -42.06
N GLN A 90 0.89 -5.75 -42.36
CA GLN A 90 -0.06 -6.56 -41.58
C GLN A 90 0.36 -6.71 -40.11
N ALA A 91 1.65 -6.93 -39.83
CA ALA A 91 2.14 -7.05 -38.47
C ALA A 91 2.10 -5.73 -37.69
N GLN A 92 2.33 -4.60 -38.37
CA GLN A 92 2.22 -3.26 -37.78
C GLN A 92 0.76 -2.89 -37.48
N GLU A 93 -0.16 -3.17 -38.40
CA GLU A 93 -1.59 -2.94 -38.22
C GLU A 93 -2.13 -3.76 -37.04
N TYR A 94 -1.83 -5.05 -36.99
CA TYR A 94 -2.22 -5.92 -35.88
C TYR A 94 -1.70 -5.39 -34.53
N MET A 95 -0.41 -5.07 -34.43
CA MET A 95 0.16 -4.56 -33.17
C MET A 95 -0.48 -3.22 -32.76
N SER A 96 -0.72 -2.33 -33.73
CA SER A 96 -1.35 -1.03 -33.48
C SER A 96 -2.79 -1.20 -32.98
N PHE A 97 -3.53 -2.15 -33.55
CA PHE A 97 -4.88 -2.48 -33.11
C PHE A 97 -4.91 -3.01 -31.67
N GLN A 98 -4.02 -3.95 -31.33
CA GLN A 98 -3.95 -4.51 -29.97
C GLN A 98 -3.55 -3.45 -28.93
N LEU A 99 -2.59 -2.59 -29.28
CA LEU A 99 -2.18 -1.48 -28.43
C LEU A 99 -3.32 -0.48 -28.20
N LEU A 100 -4.11 -0.18 -29.25
CA LEU A 100 -5.29 0.67 -29.14
C LEU A 100 -6.34 0.05 -28.20
N LEU A 101 -6.57 -1.26 -28.29
CA LEU A 101 -7.49 -1.97 -27.40
C LEU A 101 -7.05 -1.86 -25.93
N LEU A 102 -5.77 -2.10 -25.62
CA LEU A 102 -5.24 -1.89 -24.27
C LEU A 102 -5.38 -0.45 -23.78
N LYS A 103 -5.12 0.54 -24.64
CA LYS A 103 -5.30 1.97 -24.30
C LYS A 103 -6.76 2.29 -23.97
N ASN A 104 -7.71 1.73 -24.71
CA ASN A 104 -9.14 1.87 -24.40
C ASN A 104 -9.51 1.22 -23.07
N LEU A 105 -8.98 0.03 -22.78
CA LEU A 105 -9.14 -0.61 -21.46
C LEU A 105 -8.56 0.25 -20.34
N LYS A 106 -7.42 0.91 -20.57
CA LYS A 106 -6.78 1.79 -19.59
C LYS A 106 -7.63 3.01 -19.28
N LEU A 107 -8.21 3.63 -20.31
CA LEU A 107 -9.17 4.73 -20.14
C LEU A 107 -10.38 4.28 -19.32
N ARG A 108 -10.93 3.08 -19.61
CA ARG A 108 -12.05 2.51 -18.84
C ARG A 108 -11.68 2.25 -17.38
N CYS A 109 -10.53 1.65 -17.11
CA CYS A 109 -10.04 1.46 -15.74
C CYS A 109 -9.87 2.80 -15.02
N SER A 110 -9.39 3.84 -15.71
CA SER A 110 -9.29 5.18 -15.12
C SER A 110 -10.66 5.78 -14.82
N SER A 111 -11.64 5.62 -15.71
CA SER A 111 -13.01 6.08 -15.47
C SER A 111 -13.66 5.36 -14.29
N ASN A 112 -13.49 4.04 -14.18
CA ASN A 112 -13.98 3.26 -13.03
C ASN A 112 -13.29 3.70 -11.72
N ARG A 113 -12.00 4.03 -11.77
CA ARG A 113 -11.26 4.55 -10.63
C ARG A 113 -11.78 5.90 -10.15
N GLU A 114 -12.06 6.84 -11.07
CA GLU A 114 -12.67 8.12 -10.68
C GLU A 114 -14.09 7.92 -10.15
N ARG A 115 -14.91 7.07 -10.78
CA ARG A 115 -16.24 6.72 -10.27
C ARG A 115 -16.19 6.21 -8.83
N LEU A 116 -15.28 5.27 -8.53
CA LEU A 116 -15.15 4.73 -7.18
C LEU A 116 -14.76 5.81 -6.16
N LYS A 117 -13.88 6.76 -6.52
CA LYS A 117 -13.54 7.88 -5.64
C LYS A 117 -14.75 8.77 -5.36
N ASP A 118 -15.55 9.07 -6.38
CA ASP A 118 -16.76 9.88 -6.23
C ASP A 118 -17.78 9.19 -5.33
N GLU A 119 -17.96 7.86 -5.49
CA GLU A 119 -18.82 7.06 -4.61
C GLU A 119 -18.30 7.07 -3.16
N ILE A 120 -17.00 6.87 -2.93
CA ILE A 120 -16.40 6.95 -1.59
C ILE A 120 -16.66 8.34 -0.98
N ALA A 121 -16.46 9.41 -1.74
CA ALA A 121 -16.71 10.77 -1.27
C ALA A 121 -18.18 11.02 -0.91
N LEU A 122 -19.12 10.50 -1.73
CA LEU A 122 -20.55 10.58 -1.48
C LEU A 122 -20.92 9.86 -0.18
N VAL A 123 -20.43 8.64 0.01
CA VAL A 123 -20.64 7.84 1.22
C VAL A 123 -20.16 8.60 2.46
N ILE A 124 -18.94 9.15 2.40
CA ILE A 124 -18.37 9.95 3.50
C ILE A 124 -19.25 11.17 3.80
N LYS A 125 -19.67 11.90 2.77
CA LYS A 125 -20.53 13.10 2.92
C LYS A 125 -21.89 12.75 3.51
N SER A 126 -22.51 11.67 3.04
CA SER A 126 -23.81 11.19 3.54
C SER A 126 -23.73 10.80 5.02
N LEU A 127 -22.67 10.09 5.41
CA LEU A 127 -22.45 9.71 6.79
C LEU A 127 -22.18 10.92 7.69
N MET A 128 -21.38 11.86 7.20
CA MET A 128 -21.10 13.12 7.90
C MET A 128 -22.39 13.90 8.20
N PHE A 129 -23.36 13.88 7.30
CA PHE A 129 -24.67 14.49 7.53
C PHE A 129 -25.52 13.71 8.54
N SER A 130 -25.47 12.38 8.50
CA SER A 130 -26.26 11.52 9.39
C SER A 130 -25.69 11.34 10.81
N LEU A 131 -24.39 11.55 11.01
CA LEU A 131 -23.70 11.38 12.29
C LEU A 131 -23.33 12.75 12.87
N PRO A 132 -23.83 13.13 14.06
CA PRO A 132 -23.46 14.39 14.73
C PRO A 132 -21.97 14.49 15.11
N THR A 133 -21.21 13.38 15.05
CA THR A 133 -19.84 13.29 15.54
C THR A 133 -18.85 13.08 14.41
N HIS A 134 -18.53 14.17 13.70
CA HIS A 134 -17.63 14.20 12.53
C HIS A 134 -16.25 13.53 12.74
N GLY A 135 -15.76 13.45 13.99
CA GLY A 135 -14.46 12.86 14.29
C GLY A 135 -14.39 11.33 14.19
N SER A 136 -15.48 10.61 14.49
CA SER A 136 -15.47 9.13 14.53
C SER A 136 -15.35 8.49 13.14
N LEU A 137 -15.90 9.14 12.11
CA LEU A 137 -15.89 8.66 10.74
C LEU A 137 -14.50 8.77 10.10
N GLN A 138 -13.88 9.95 10.25
CA GLN A 138 -12.54 10.21 9.72
C GLN A 138 -11.51 9.28 10.36
N VAL A 139 -11.65 8.96 11.64
CA VAL A 139 -10.79 7.97 12.33
C VAL A 139 -10.94 6.58 11.72
N GLN A 140 -12.15 6.14 11.37
CA GLN A 140 -12.35 4.82 10.77
C GLN A 140 -11.74 4.73 9.37
N ILE A 141 -11.97 5.75 8.53
CA ILE A 141 -11.41 5.84 7.18
C ILE A 141 -9.88 5.87 7.25
N ASN A 142 -9.32 6.74 8.09
CA ASN A 142 -7.87 6.83 8.27
C ASN A 142 -7.31 5.54 8.87
N ALA A 143 -8.02 4.85 9.75
CA ALA A 143 -7.57 3.60 10.32
C ALA A 143 -7.41 2.49 9.26
N VAL A 144 -8.30 2.40 8.27
CA VAL A 144 -8.17 1.41 7.17
C VAL A 144 -6.92 1.72 6.33
N THR A 145 -6.71 2.97 5.93
CA THR A 145 -5.53 3.39 5.17
C THR A 145 -4.23 3.20 5.97
N VAL A 146 -4.19 3.66 7.22
CA VAL A 146 -3.01 3.62 8.09
C VAL A 146 -2.66 2.19 8.52
N ARG A 147 -3.65 1.29 8.64
CA ARG A 147 -3.41 -0.13 8.95
C ARG A 147 -2.47 -0.77 7.94
N HIS A 148 -2.56 -0.38 6.67
CA HIS A 148 -1.72 -0.90 5.59
C HIS A 148 -0.33 -0.24 5.50
N ASP A 149 -0.20 1.05 5.82
CA ASP A 149 1.09 1.78 5.85
C ASP A 149 2.02 1.39 7.02
N ASN A 150 1.53 0.55 7.94
CA ASN A 150 2.25 0.15 9.13
C ASN A 150 3.57 -0.60 8.87
N ALA A 151 3.80 -1.18 7.70
CA ALA A 151 5.04 -1.91 7.43
C ALA A 151 6.26 -0.97 7.42
N VAL A 152 6.19 0.16 6.72
CA VAL A 152 7.28 1.14 6.62
C VAL A 152 7.51 1.84 7.96
N MET A 153 6.43 2.21 8.65
CA MET A 153 6.53 2.90 9.94
C MET A 153 7.12 1.99 11.03
N LYS A 154 6.82 0.69 10.99
CA LYS A 154 7.45 -0.31 11.87
C LYS A 154 8.94 -0.48 11.58
N SER A 155 9.34 -0.46 10.31
CA SER A 155 10.76 -0.55 9.92
C SER A 155 11.56 0.67 10.38
N ILE A 156 11.04 1.89 10.20
CA ILE A 156 11.70 3.12 10.67
C ILE A 156 11.82 3.11 12.19
N ALA A 157 10.76 2.74 12.92
CA ALA A 157 10.79 2.65 14.37
C ALA A 157 11.80 1.61 14.89
N LEU A 158 11.93 0.47 14.20
CA LEU A 158 12.93 -0.54 14.54
C LEU A 158 14.36 -0.01 14.32
N LEU A 159 14.57 0.75 13.23
CA LEU A 159 15.85 1.34 12.91
C LEU A 159 16.29 2.37 13.95
N THR A 160 15.40 3.29 14.34
CA THR A 160 15.69 4.29 15.38
C THR A 160 15.94 3.62 16.74
N MET A 161 15.22 2.55 17.03
CA MET A 161 15.37 1.80 18.27
C MET A 161 16.72 1.08 18.41
N ILE A 162 17.30 0.64 17.29
CA ILE A 162 18.66 0.07 17.26
C ILE A 162 19.70 1.19 17.30
N PHE A 163 19.53 2.25 16.50
CA PHE A 163 20.55 3.29 16.37
C PHE A 163 20.59 4.26 17.54
N LEU A 164 19.49 4.57 18.19
CA LEU A 164 19.46 5.56 19.27
C LEU A 164 20.36 5.17 20.47
N PRO A 165 20.29 3.95 21.03
CA PRO A 165 21.24 3.53 22.05
C PRO A 165 22.67 3.38 21.52
N ALA A 166 22.86 2.89 20.29
CA ALA A 166 24.20 2.75 19.70
C ALA A 166 24.90 4.09 19.47
N THR A 167 24.17 5.09 19.00
CA THR A 167 24.66 6.47 18.79
C THR A 167 24.93 7.16 20.12
N PHE A 168 24.08 6.98 21.14
CA PHE A 168 24.33 7.50 22.49
C PHE A 168 25.62 6.96 23.09
N VAL A 169 25.81 5.63 23.03
CA VAL A 169 27.04 4.98 23.50
C VAL A 169 28.25 5.43 22.66
N SER A 170 28.10 5.53 21.33
CA SER A 170 29.15 6.04 20.45
C SER A 170 29.57 7.46 20.81
N ALA A 171 28.63 8.37 21.07
CA ALA A 171 28.94 9.76 21.44
C ALA A 171 29.65 9.84 22.79
N PHE A 172 29.19 9.06 23.78
CA PHE A 172 29.79 9.00 25.10
C PHE A 172 31.24 8.50 25.07
N PHE A 173 31.52 7.52 24.21
CA PHE A 173 32.83 6.89 24.09
C PHE A 173 33.74 7.52 23.00
N SER A 174 33.21 8.39 22.13
CA SER A 174 33.96 9.04 21.05
C SER A 174 35.07 9.97 21.57
N THR A 175 34.91 10.53 22.77
CA THR A 175 35.87 11.48 23.37
C THR A 175 36.92 10.80 24.24
N THR A 176 36.74 9.52 24.58
CA THR A 176 37.58 8.80 25.55
C THR A 176 38.52 7.77 24.92
N PHE A 177 38.30 7.34 23.67
CA PHE A 177 39.08 6.28 23.03
C PHE A 177 40.21 6.73 22.08
N PHE A 178 40.30 8.02 21.72
CA PHE A 178 41.39 8.53 20.88
C PHE A 178 42.44 9.27 21.72
N THR A 179 43.51 8.57 22.12
CA THR A 179 44.73 9.22 22.63
C THR A 179 45.68 9.47 21.47
N PHE A 180 45.80 10.73 21.04
CA PHE A 180 46.79 11.16 20.05
C PHE A 180 48.13 11.40 20.73
N GLY A 181 48.94 10.36 20.88
CA GLY A 181 50.34 10.43 21.34
C GLY A 181 51.26 9.75 20.34
N ASP A 182 52.11 10.55 19.71
CA ASP A 182 53.20 10.30 18.75
C ASP A 182 53.21 9.00 17.91
N ASN A 183 53.10 9.23 16.59
CA ASN A 183 53.57 8.43 15.44
C ASN A 183 52.97 7.05 15.16
N SER A 184 51.77 6.73 15.63
CA SER A 184 50.84 5.85 14.90
C SER A 184 49.44 5.87 15.55
N PRO A 185 48.34 5.96 14.79
CA PRO A 185 47.00 5.86 15.36
C PRO A 185 46.78 4.41 15.87
N LYS A 186 47.14 4.15 17.13
CA LYS A 186 46.85 2.89 17.80
C LYS A 186 45.42 2.93 18.30
N ALA A 187 44.51 2.28 17.58
CA ALA A 187 43.18 1.99 18.08
C ALA A 187 43.31 1.29 19.45
N SER A 188 42.78 1.90 20.51
CA SER A 188 42.88 1.37 21.87
C SER A 188 42.29 -0.05 21.93
N LYS A 189 42.98 -0.98 22.62
CA LYS A 189 42.52 -2.37 22.86
C LYS A 189 41.15 -2.46 23.59
N GLN A 190 40.59 -1.33 24.04
CA GLN A 190 39.33 -1.24 24.76
C GLN A 190 38.09 -1.08 23.86
N LEU A 191 38.22 -1.10 22.53
CA LEU A 191 37.06 -1.08 21.61
C LEU A 191 36.05 -2.22 21.85
N TRP A 192 36.46 -3.31 22.50
CA TRP A 192 35.55 -4.38 22.90
C TRP A 192 34.48 -3.93 23.92
N VAL A 193 34.79 -2.94 24.77
CA VAL A 193 33.86 -2.37 25.76
C VAL A 193 32.65 -1.69 25.09
N TYR A 194 32.86 -1.08 23.92
CA TYR A 194 31.78 -0.51 23.12
C TYR A 194 30.72 -1.56 22.75
N TRP A 195 31.16 -2.72 22.26
CA TRP A 195 30.27 -3.83 21.90
C TRP A 195 29.61 -4.45 23.13
N ALA A 196 30.33 -4.56 24.24
CA ALA A 196 29.83 -5.12 25.50
C ALA A 196 28.69 -4.29 26.12
N ILE A 197 28.62 -2.98 25.85
CA ILE A 197 27.56 -2.09 26.38
C ILE A 197 26.44 -1.86 25.36
N THR A 198 26.79 -1.74 24.07
CA THR A 198 25.83 -1.44 23.01
C THR A 198 24.85 -2.59 22.77
N ILE A 199 25.33 -3.85 22.76
CA ILE A 199 24.49 -5.02 22.50
C ILE A 199 23.44 -5.24 23.61
N PRO A 200 23.79 -5.23 24.92
CA PRO A 200 22.78 -5.36 25.97
C PRO A 200 21.80 -4.18 26.01
N SER A 201 22.27 -2.96 25.75
CA SER A 201 21.43 -1.77 25.74
C SER A 201 20.37 -1.83 24.63
N THR A 202 20.77 -2.16 23.40
CA THR A 202 19.82 -2.37 22.29
C THR A 202 18.83 -3.50 22.59
N LEU A 203 19.30 -4.63 23.14
CA LEU A 203 18.44 -5.75 23.52
C LEU A 203 17.40 -5.35 24.59
N LEU A 204 17.82 -4.59 25.60
CA LEU A 204 16.96 -4.10 26.68
C LEU A 204 15.85 -3.20 26.14
N VAL A 205 16.18 -2.27 25.25
CA VAL A 205 15.18 -1.40 24.61
C VAL A 205 14.18 -2.26 23.80
N ILE A 206 14.66 -3.27 23.06
CA ILE A 206 13.82 -4.21 22.29
C ILE A 206 12.86 -4.99 23.20
N VAL A 207 13.35 -5.50 24.33
CA VAL A 207 12.55 -6.27 25.29
C VAL A 207 11.49 -5.39 25.94
N ILE A 208 11.84 -4.17 26.40
CA ILE A 208 10.88 -3.23 27.01
C ILE A 208 9.74 -2.92 26.03
N TRP A 209 10.06 -2.63 24.77
CA TRP A 209 9.04 -2.34 23.76
C TRP A 209 8.15 -3.55 23.47
N ARG A 210 8.72 -4.75 23.33
CA ARG A 210 7.95 -5.99 23.14
C ARG A 210 6.98 -6.24 24.29
N LEU A 211 7.41 -5.99 25.53
CA LEU A 211 6.57 -6.11 26.73
C LEU A 211 5.48 -5.04 26.76
N TRP A 212 5.80 -3.80 26.41
CA TRP A 212 4.84 -2.71 26.36
C TRP A 212 3.77 -2.91 25.26
N LEU A 213 4.17 -3.39 24.09
CA LEU A 213 3.25 -3.73 22.99
C LEU A 213 2.30 -4.88 23.38
N ARG A 214 2.82 -5.93 24.05
CA ARG A 214 1.99 -7.02 24.60
C ARG A 214 1.06 -6.56 25.73
N GLY A 215 1.54 -5.68 26.61
CA GLY A 215 0.77 -5.13 27.73
C GLY A 215 -0.36 -4.20 27.28
N SER A 216 -0.10 -3.35 26.29
CA SER A 216 -1.09 -2.46 25.66
C SER A 216 -2.29 -3.23 25.09
N LEU A 217 -2.06 -4.36 24.41
CA LEU A 217 -3.12 -5.25 23.92
C LEU A 217 -4.00 -5.81 25.05
N ASN A 218 -3.39 -6.21 26.18
CA ASN A 218 -4.12 -6.76 27.32
C ASN A 218 -4.87 -5.70 28.13
N LEU A 219 -4.30 -4.49 28.26
CA LEU A 219 -4.93 -3.35 28.94
C LEU A 219 -6.08 -2.76 28.11
N ALA A 220 -5.94 -2.67 26.78
CA ALA A 220 -7.02 -2.25 25.90
C ALA A 220 -8.21 -3.22 25.93
N TRP A 221 -7.96 -4.54 25.93
CA TRP A 221 -8.99 -5.56 26.13
C TRP A 221 -9.65 -5.45 27.51
N LYS A 222 -8.86 -5.31 28.59
CA LYS A 222 -9.41 -5.13 29.94
C LYS A 222 -10.25 -3.87 30.07
N MET A 223 -9.79 -2.73 29.53
CA MET A 223 -10.55 -1.48 29.55
C MET A 223 -11.81 -1.53 28.68
N PHE A 224 -11.77 -2.21 27.53
CA PHE A 224 -12.95 -2.45 26.70
C PHE A 224 -14.02 -3.25 27.45
N PHE A 225 -13.64 -4.33 28.14
CA PHE A 225 -14.59 -5.13 28.94
C PHE A 225 -15.11 -4.38 30.18
N VAL A 226 -14.26 -3.61 30.86
CA VAL A 226 -14.67 -2.81 32.02
C VAL A 226 -15.66 -1.71 31.61
N ARG A 227 -15.42 -1.00 30.50
CA ARG A 227 -16.38 -0.01 29.96
C ARG A 227 -17.72 -0.64 29.60
N ARG A 228 -17.73 -1.85 29.03
CA ARG A 228 -18.97 -2.57 28.68
C ARG A 228 -19.75 -3.05 29.90
N ARG A 229 -19.08 -3.39 31.01
CA ARG A 229 -19.73 -3.70 32.30
C ARG A 229 -20.34 -2.46 32.94
N LEU A 230 -19.65 -1.32 32.90
CA LEU A 230 -20.15 -0.07 33.48
C LEU A 230 -21.37 0.47 32.71
N ALA A 231 -21.41 0.34 31.38
CA ALA A 231 -22.57 0.75 30.57
C ALA A 231 -23.84 -0.08 30.83
N LYS A 232 -23.71 -1.34 31.27
CA LYS A 232 -24.85 -2.18 31.69
C LYS A 232 -25.39 -1.82 33.07
N LEU A 233 -24.57 -1.21 33.94
CA LEU A 233 -25.00 -0.81 35.28
C LEU A 233 -25.77 0.52 35.26
N THR A 234 -25.48 1.40 34.31
CA THR A 234 -26.18 2.69 34.14
C THR A 234 -27.54 2.56 33.44
N THR A 235 -27.82 1.45 32.76
CA THR A 235 -29.08 1.19 32.04
C THR A 235 -30.08 0.33 32.82
N GLY A 236 -29.67 -0.21 33.99
CA GLY A 236 -30.53 -1.01 34.86
C GLY A 236 -31.18 -0.25 36.03
N VAL A 237 -31.05 1.08 36.09
CA VAL A 237 -31.57 1.93 37.19
C VAL A 237 -32.80 2.76 36.76
N THR A 238 -33.30 2.57 35.53
CA THR A 238 -34.55 3.18 35.07
C THR A 238 -35.60 2.11 34.81
N VAL A 239 -36.19 1.60 35.90
CA VAL A 239 -37.55 1.03 35.94
C VAL A 239 -38.21 1.53 37.22
#